data_AF-A0A0U5GXZ4-F1
#
_entry.id   AF-A0A0U5GXZ4-F1
#
_cell.length_a   1.000
_cell.length_b   1.000
_cell.length_c   1.000
_cell.angle_alpha   90.00
_cell.angle_beta   90.00
_cell.angle_gamma   90.00
#
_symmetry.space_group_name_H-M   'P 1'
#
loop_
_entity.id
_entity.type
_entity.pdbx_description
1 polymer ?
#
loop_
_entity_poly.entity_id
_entity_poly.type
_entity_poly.pdbx_seq_one_letter_code
_entity_poly.pdbx_strand_id
1 'polypeptide(L)'
;MAPVNATDNSGTDSSKRDALKRAEQWMTKGGIIRDDSDDELGQEDHPWEWIYEAESGENGKLETIPEEPEKTPKSARRRSSRQTRQRIVGARMGTFVCKIGEVILLKSPEPGKDWVGIITEFLEEEDEEDQEIIKCANIMWFASPDEFISTRNKRRADALPNEQYLTTDFNVNPLTSINGKAQVMSKDAFFSRYPDGAPPKSKQELAEYNKCIVCRRGVNQVQGRYTEEMA
;
A
#
# COMPACT_ATOMS: atom_id res chain seq x y z
N MET A 1 -52.84 -0.42 -0.23
CA MET A 1 -51.71 0.53 -0.28
C MET A 1 -50.64 -0.01 0.66
N ALA A 2 -49.50 -0.41 0.12
CA ALA A 2 -48.39 -1.03 0.86
C ALA A 2 -47.48 0.05 1.47
N PRO A 3 -46.79 -0.21 2.60
CA PRO A 3 -45.66 0.59 3.00
C PRO A 3 -44.39 0.12 2.27
N VAL A 4 -43.64 1.08 1.76
CA VAL A 4 -42.33 0.92 1.14
C VAL A 4 -41.26 0.78 2.23
N ASN A 5 -40.49 -0.30 2.17
CA ASN A 5 -39.30 -0.51 2.99
C ASN A 5 -38.20 0.48 2.60
N ALA A 6 -37.78 1.31 3.56
CA ALA A 6 -36.50 2.01 3.49
C ALA A 6 -35.40 1.01 3.89
N THR A 7 -34.53 0.68 2.95
CA THR A 7 -33.30 -0.08 3.20
C THR A 7 -32.30 0.80 3.94
N ASP A 8 -31.98 0.37 5.16
CA ASP A 8 -31.00 0.93 6.07
C ASP A 8 -29.58 0.62 5.55
N ASN A 9 -28.85 1.66 5.12
CA ASN A 9 -27.50 1.53 4.54
C ASN A 9 -26.43 2.07 5.51
N SER A 10 -26.63 1.88 6.81
CA SER A 10 -25.87 2.52 7.89
C SER A 10 -24.54 1.83 8.24
N GLY A 11 -24.29 0.60 7.75
CA GLY A 11 -23.09 -0.18 8.10
C GLY A 11 -21.81 0.19 7.34
N THR A 12 -21.89 0.69 6.10
CA THR A 12 -20.70 0.98 5.28
C THR A 12 -20.03 2.31 5.63
N ASP A 13 -20.72 3.18 6.37
CA ASP A 13 -20.35 4.57 6.60
C ASP A 13 -19.59 4.76 7.93
N SER A 14 -19.70 3.82 8.87
CA SER A 14 -18.91 3.78 10.11
C SER A 14 -17.46 3.35 9.84
N SER A 15 -17.28 2.22 9.15
CA SER A 15 -15.95 1.68 8.79
C SER A 15 -15.08 2.69 8.05
N LYS A 16 -15.66 3.45 7.12
CA LYS A 16 -14.96 4.54 6.40
C LYS A 16 -14.54 5.68 7.34
N ARG A 17 -15.39 6.07 8.29
CA ARG A 17 -15.08 7.12 9.27
C ARG A 17 -13.97 6.71 10.23
N ASP A 18 -13.92 5.44 10.62
CA ASP A 18 -12.91 4.96 11.55
C ASP A 18 -11.57 4.69 10.84
N ALA A 19 -11.59 4.25 9.58
CA ALA A 19 -10.39 4.25 8.72
C ALA A 19 -9.79 5.66 8.56
N LEU A 20 -10.64 6.69 8.35
CA LEU A 20 -10.22 8.09 8.28
C LEU A 20 -9.60 8.57 9.60
N LYS A 21 -10.22 8.26 10.76
CA LYS A 21 -9.66 8.62 12.08
C LYS A 21 -8.34 7.90 12.38
N ARG A 22 -8.19 6.64 11.97
CA ARG A 22 -6.93 5.88 12.09
C ARG A 22 -5.86 6.48 11.16
N ALA A 23 -6.23 6.86 9.93
CA ALA A 23 -5.34 7.56 8.99
C ALA A 23 -4.88 8.93 9.50
N GLU A 24 -5.75 9.70 10.19
CA GLU A 24 -5.38 10.96 10.84
C GLU A 24 -4.32 10.79 11.96
N GLN A 25 -4.22 9.61 12.57
CA GLN A 25 -3.19 9.33 13.58
C GLN A 25 -1.81 9.07 12.96
N TRP A 26 -1.74 8.77 11.65
CA TRP A 26 -0.52 8.44 10.92
C TRP A 26 0.03 9.60 10.07
N MET A 27 -0.39 10.83 10.36
CA MET A 27 -0.07 12.01 9.54
C MET A 27 1.43 12.31 9.42
N THR A 28 2.01 11.94 8.28
CA THR A 28 3.18 12.58 7.67
C THR A 28 2.69 13.71 6.77
N LYS A 29 3.10 14.96 7.04
CA LYS A 29 2.61 16.16 6.33
C LYS A 29 3.27 16.34 4.95
N GLY A 30 3.18 15.35 4.05
CA GLY A 30 3.96 15.32 2.80
C GLY A 30 3.25 14.82 1.56
N GLY A 31 1.92 14.88 1.51
CA GLY A 31 1.14 14.34 0.39
C GLY A 31 1.42 15.02 -0.96
N ILE A 32 1.40 14.24 -2.02
CA ILE A 32 1.54 14.65 -3.43
C ILE A 32 0.19 15.07 -3.99
N ILE A 33 0.18 16.16 -4.76
CA ILE A 33 -1.03 16.71 -5.37
C ILE A 33 -1.62 15.73 -6.40
N ARG A 34 -2.92 15.45 -6.32
CA ARG A 34 -3.68 14.59 -7.23
C ARG A 34 -5.10 15.11 -7.45
N ASP A 35 -5.69 14.76 -8.60
CA ASP A 35 -7.10 14.98 -8.91
C ASP A 35 -7.91 13.71 -8.61
N ASP A 36 -9.11 13.83 -8.03
CA ASP A 36 -9.96 12.71 -7.62
C ASP A 36 -10.35 11.80 -8.81
N SER A 37 -10.26 12.31 -10.04
CA SER A 37 -10.52 11.55 -11.27
C SER A 37 -9.45 10.51 -11.64
N ASP A 38 -8.38 10.41 -10.84
CA ASP A 38 -7.24 9.53 -11.10
C ASP A 38 -7.29 8.22 -10.26
N ASP A 39 -8.32 7.96 -9.45
CA ASP A 39 -8.44 6.70 -8.66
C ASP A 39 -8.29 5.45 -9.57
N GLU A 40 -7.26 4.63 -9.31
CA GLU A 40 -6.93 3.45 -10.14
C GLU A 40 -7.74 2.21 -9.74
N LEU A 41 -8.46 2.28 -8.64
CA LEU A 41 -9.24 1.16 -8.11
C LEU A 41 -10.60 0.99 -8.82
N GLY A 42 -10.98 1.96 -9.67
CA GLY A 42 -12.25 1.95 -10.39
C GLY A 42 -13.44 2.29 -9.50
N GLN A 43 -14.63 2.35 -10.10
CA GLN A 43 -15.89 2.62 -9.39
C GLN A 43 -16.57 1.34 -8.87
N GLU A 44 -16.08 0.18 -9.28
CA GLU A 44 -16.62 -1.12 -8.88
C GLU A 44 -15.95 -1.59 -7.60
N ASP A 45 -16.74 -1.79 -6.55
CA ASP A 45 -16.28 -2.25 -5.24
C ASP A 45 -16.02 -3.76 -5.29
N HIS A 46 -14.78 -4.14 -5.63
CA HIS A 46 -14.34 -5.53 -5.63
C HIS A 46 -13.72 -5.89 -4.27
N PRO A 47 -13.92 -7.11 -3.75
CA PRO A 47 -13.24 -7.53 -2.53
C PRO A 47 -11.74 -7.72 -2.78
N TRP A 48 -10.92 -7.42 -1.77
CA TRP A 48 -9.49 -7.72 -1.80
C TRP A 48 -9.23 -9.22 -1.68
N GLU A 49 -8.32 -9.74 -2.50
CA GLU A 49 -7.88 -11.13 -2.53
C GLU A 49 -6.36 -11.23 -2.30
N TRP A 50 -5.92 -12.23 -1.54
CA TRP A 50 -4.49 -12.46 -1.31
C TRP A 50 -3.83 -13.19 -2.48
N ILE A 51 -2.60 -12.78 -2.80
CA ILE A 51 -1.71 -13.47 -3.71
C ILE A 51 -0.62 -14.13 -2.87
N TYR A 52 -0.52 -15.45 -2.95
CA TYR A 52 0.44 -16.25 -2.21
C TYR A 52 1.66 -16.58 -3.05
N GLU A 53 2.82 -16.73 -2.39
CA GLU A 53 4.04 -17.23 -3.01
C GLU A 53 3.81 -18.65 -3.53
N ALA A 54 4.08 -18.88 -4.82
CA ALA A 54 4.02 -20.23 -5.37
C ALA A 54 5.14 -21.06 -4.75
N GLU A 55 4.80 -22.19 -4.12
CA GLU A 55 5.81 -23.14 -3.65
C GLU A 55 6.60 -23.63 -4.88
N SER A 56 7.89 -23.29 -4.93
CA SER A 56 8.81 -23.80 -5.95
C SER A 56 9.03 -25.29 -5.73
N GLY A 57 8.08 -26.09 -6.20
CA GLY A 57 8.14 -27.54 -6.20
C GLY A 57 9.07 -28.03 -7.29
N GLU A 58 10.35 -28.26 -6.96
CA GLU A 58 11.09 -29.36 -7.57
C GLU A 58 10.39 -30.66 -7.15
N ASN A 59 9.35 -31.04 -7.90
CA ASN A 59 8.72 -32.35 -7.80
C ASN A 59 9.68 -33.41 -8.34
N GLY A 60 10.63 -33.83 -7.51
CA GLY A 60 11.25 -35.14 -7.63
C GLY A 60 10.15 -36.20 -7.54
N LYS A 61 9.95 -36.92 -8.65
CA LYS A 61 9.16 -38.15 -8.73
C LYS A 61 9.41 -39.02 -7.50
N LEU A 62 8.37 -39.34 -6.74
CA LEU A 62 8.34 -40.62 -6.05
C LEU A 62 7.01 -41.30 -6.35
N GLU A 63 7.19 -42.48 -6.93
CA GLU A 63 6.19 -43.33 -7.54
C GLU A 63 5.21 -43.90 -6.52
N THR A 64 3.98 -44.06 -7.00
CA THR A 64 2.89 -44.79 -6.37
C THR A 64 3.29 -46.25 -6.13
N ILE A 65 3.19 -46.73 -4.89
CA ILE A 65 3.15 -48.16 -4.57
C ILE A 65 1.86 -48.45 -3.79
N PRO A 66 1.06 -49.50 -4.13
CA PRO A 66 -0.25 -49.74 -3.55
C PRO A 66 -0.22 -50.43 -2.17
N GLU A 67 -1.35 -50.28 -1.47
CA GLU A 67 -1.71 -50.68 -0.10
C GLU A 67 -1.59 -52.19 0.24
N GLU A 68 -1.45 -52.49 1.54
CA GLU A 68 -2.35 -53.40 2.29
C GLU A 68 -2.20 -53.22 3.84
N PRO A 69 -3.20 -53.61 4.65
CA PRO A 69 -3.56 -52.93 5.91
C PRO A 69 -3.23 -53.74 7.19
N GLU A 70 -3.16 -53.09 8.37
CA GLU A 70 -3.77 -53.58 9.64
C GLU A 70 -3.58 -52.61 10.85
N LYS A 71 -4.73 -52.27 11.47
CA LYS A 71 -5.02 -52.13 12.92
C LYS A 71 -4.30 -51.08 13.80
N THR A 72 -4.96 -49.94 14.06
CA THR A 72 -5.72 -49.62 15.31
C THR A 72 -6.04 -48.11 15.43
N PRO A 73 -7.18 -47.70 16.03
CA PRO A 73 -7.68 -46.32 15.96
C PRO A 73 -7.44 -45.55 17.26
N LYS A 74 -6.63 -44.49 17.25
CA LYS A 74 -6.62 -43.50 18.35
C LYS A 74 -6.40 -42.07 17.86
N SER A 75 -7.38 -41.22 18.22
CA SER A 75 -7.34 -39.76 18.28
C SER A 75 -7.57 -38.98 16.99
N ALA A 76 -8.84 -38.93 16.58
CA ALA A 76 -9.41 -37.94 15.67
C ALA A 76 -9.67 -36.57 16.36
N ARG A 77 -8.67 -35.98 17.02
CA ARG A 77 -8.77 -34.60 17.52
C ARG A 77 -7.45 -33.86 17.27
N ARG A 78 -7.56 -32.79 16.47
CA ARG A 78 -6.51 -31.85 15.99
C ARG A 78 -5.89 -32.14 14.63
N ARG A 79 -6.73 -32.34 13.61
CA ARG A 79 -6.44 -31.85 12.25
C ARG A 79 -7.28 -30.61 11.98
N SER A 80 -6.99 -29.51 12.67
CA SER A 80 -7.37 -28.18 12.20
C SER A 80 -6.10 -27.54 11.64
N SER A 81 -6.03 -27.50 10.32
CA SER A 81 -5.35 -26.47 9.54
C SER A 81 -4.03 -25.94 10.10
N ARG A 82 -3.02 -26.80 10.21
CA ARG A 82 -1.66 -26.33 9.91
C ARG A 82 -1.57 -26.23 8.38
N GLN A 83 -2.40 -25.37 7.78
CA GLN A 83 -2.09 -24.82 6.46
C GLN A 83 -0.70 -24.23 6.64
N THR A 84 0.27 -24.75 5.90
CA THR A 84 1.47 -24.00 5.60
C THR A 84 0.98 -22.61 5.24
N ARG A 85 1.17 -21.62 6.13
CA ARG A 85 0.78 -20.24 5.87
C ARG A 85 1.67 -19.79 4.73
N GLN A 86 1.22 -20.02 3.50
CA GLN A 86 1.91 -19.57 2.32
C GLN A 86 2.12 -18.07 2.48
N ARG A 87 3.33 -17.61 2.18
CA ARG A 87 3.68 -16.21 2.36
C ARG A 87 2.80 -15.36 1.46
N ILE A 88 2.12 -14.37 2.02
CA ILE A 88 1.37 -13.39 1.23
C ILE A 88 2.39 -12.47 0.56
N VAL A 89 2.37 -12.43 -0.77
CA VAL A 89 3.31 -11.62 -1.57
C VAL A 89 2.63 -10.48 -2.32
N GLY A 90 1.29 -10.46 -2.32
CA GLY A 90 0.50 -9.44 -2.99
C GLY A 90 -0.96 -9.45 -2.57
N ALA A 91 -1.66 -8.43 -3.03
CA ALA A 91 -3.10 -8.33 -2.93
C ALA A 91 -3.69 -7.88 -4.29
N ARG A 92 -4.91 -8.33 -4.58
CA ARG A 92 -5.64 -7.99 -5.80
C ARG A 92 -7.02 -7.46 -5.47
N MET A 93 -7.46 -6.45 -6.21
CA MET A 93 -8.84 -5.96 -6.22
C MET A 93 -9.27 -5.72 -7.66
N GLY A 94 -10.16 -6.57 -8.18
CA GLY A 94 -10.52 -6.55 -9.60
C GLY A 94 -9.29 -6.72 -10.50
N THR A 95 -9.00 -5.71 -11.33
CA THR A 95 -7.80 -5.65 -12.19
C THR A 95 -6.58 -5.05 -11.51
N PHE A 96 -6.75 -4.38 -10.36
CA PHE A 96 -5.67 -3.79 -9.61
C PHE A 96 -4.92 -4.84 -8.81
N VAL A 97 -3.59 -4.83 -8.86
CA VAL A 97 -2.72 -5.77 -8.14
C VAL A 97 -1.58 -4.99 -7.54
N CYS A 98 -1.31 -5.14 -6.24
CA CYS A 98 -0.11 -4.62 -5.59
C CYS A 98 0.71 -5.75 -4.94
N LYS A 99 2.03 -5.59 -4.86
CA LYS A 99 2.96 -6.59 -4.29
C LYS A 99 3.93 -5.97 -3.27
N ILE A 100 4.59 -6.84 -2.50
CA ILE A 100 5.69 -6.41 -1.62
C ILE A 100 6.78 -5.73 -2.46
N GLY A 101 7.28 -4.60 -1.96
CA GLY A 101 8.27 -3.75 -2.61
C GLY A 101 7.67 -2.74 -3.60
N GLU A 102 6.37 -2.80 -3.87
CA GLU A 102 5.70 -1.87 -4.76
C GLU A 102 5.43 -0.53 -4.05
N VAL A 103 5.60 0.55 -4.80
CA VAL A 103 5.33 1.90 -4.30
C VAL A 103 3.90 2.26 -4.64
N ILE A 104 3.16 2.64 -3.60
CA ILE A 104 1.73 2.90 -3.68
C ILE A 104 1.40 4.31 -3.23
N LEU A 105 0.23 4.74 -3.65
CA LEU A 105 -0.41 5.97 -3.23
C LEU A 105 -1.52 5.62 -2.25
N LEU A 106 -1.60 6.35 -1.14
CA LEU A 106 -2.63 6.20 -0.12
C LEU A 106 -3.43 7.50 0.00
N LYS A 107 -4.74 7.37 0.16
CA LYS A 107 -5.65 8.51 0.31
C LYS A 107 -5.26 9.27 1.58
N SER A 108 -4.85 10.54 1.44
CA SER A 108 -4.62 11.38 2.61
C SER A 108 -5.93 12.01 3.10
N PRO A 109 -6.02 12.44 4.36
CA PRO A 109 -7.15 13.22 4.86
C PRO A 109 -7.30 14.58 4.15
N GLU A 110 -6.23 15.10 3.53
CA GLU A 110 -6.25 16.35 2.79
C GLU A 110 -6.76 16.12 1.36
N PRO A 111 -7.88 16.76 0.96
CA PRO A 111 -8.42 16.61 -0.40
C PRO A 111 -7.39 16.98 -1.46
N GLY A 112 -7.30 16.16 -2.50
CA GLY A 112 -6.37 16.34 -3.60
C GLY A 112 -4.91 16.09 -3.24
N LYS A 113 -4.63 15.38 -2.13
CA LYS A 113 -3.30 14.89 -1.81
C LYS A 113 -3.30 13.40 -1.47
N ASP A 114 -2.27 12.70 -1.95
CA ASP A 114 -2.01 11.31 -1.60
C ASP A 114 -0.65 11.16 -0.92
N TRP A 115 -0.56 10.27 0.07
CA TRP A 115 0.71 9.85 0.63
C TRP A 115 1.37 8.79 -0.22
N VAL A 116 2.70 8.71 -0.17
CA VAL A 116 3.46 7.69 -0.89
C VAL A 116 4.15 6.77 0.10
N GLY A 117 4.07 5.47 -0.15
CA GLY A 117 4.74 4.47 0.67
C GLY A 117 5.13 3.22 -0.11
N ILE A 118 6.02 2.43 0.47
CA ILE A 118 6.43 1.12 -0.04
C ILE A 118 5.76 0.04 0.79
N ILE A 119 5.10 -0.91 0.13
CA ILE A 119 4.57 -2.10 0.81
C ILE A 119 5.74 -2.96 1.26
N THR A 120 5.87 -3.22 2.56
CA THR A 120 6.94 -4.07 3.10
C THR A 120 6.43 -5.46 3.50
N GLU A 121 5.17 -5.55 3.90
CA GLU A 121 4.53 -6.80 4.33
C GLU A 121 3.00 -6.71 4.17
N PHE A 122 2.35 -7.85 3.97
CA PHE A 122 0.89 -7.98 4.05
C PHE A 122 0.52 -8.81 5.27
N LEU A 123 -0.53 -8.38 5.97
CA LEU A 123 -0.99 -9.02 7.19
C LEU A 123 -2.51 -8.91 7.34
N GLU A 124 -3.02 -9.65 8.30
CA GLU A 124 -4.41 -9.64 8.73
C GLU A 124 -4.45 -9.10 10.17
N GLU A 125 -5.22 -8.06 10.41
CA GLU A 125 -5.50 -7.53 11.75
C GLU A 125 -6.93 -7.86 12.15
N GLU A 126 -7.15 -8.25 13.41
CA GLU A 126 -8.49 -8.45 13.95
C GLU A 126 -9.05 -7.10 14.38
N ASP A 127 -10.24 -6.74 13.90
CA ASP A 127 -10.94 -5.57 14.41
C ASP A 127 -11.42 -5.84 15.85
N GLU A 128 -11.04 -4.93 16.77
CA GLU A 128 -11.32 -5.07 18.21
C GLU A 128 -12.82 -5.06 18.53
N GLU A 129 -13.66 -4.44 17.69
CA GLU A 129 -15.09 -4.29 17.94
C GLU A 129 -15.89 -5.46 17.33
N ASP A 130 -15.59 -5.82 16.08
CA ASP A 130 -16.43 -6.74 15.30
C ASP A 130 -15.82 -8.15 15.08
N GLN A 131 -14.59 -8.40 15.58
CA GLN A 131 -13.82 -9.63 15.33
C GLN A 131 -13.64 -9.95 13.83
N GLU A 132 -13.81 -8.95 12.96
CA GLU A 132 -13.63 -9.08 11.53
C GLU A 132 -12.14 -8.99 11.18
N ILE A 133 -11.70 -9.81 10.23
CA ILE A 133 -10.32 -9.78 9.74
C ILE A 133 -10.18 -8.65 8.72
N ILE A 134 -9.43 -7.61 9.08
CA ILE A 134 -9.06 -6.52 8.19
C ILE A 134 -7.78 -6.91 7.46
N LYS A 135 -7.84 -6.86 6.12
CA LYS A 135 -6.66 -7.02 5.28
C LYS A 135 -5.85 -5.74 5.29
N CYS A 136 -4.59 -5.85 5.71
CA CYS A 136 -3.69 -4.73 5.90
C CYS A 136 -2.35 -4.93 5.20
N ALA A 137 -1.64 -3.82 5.00
CA ALA A 137 -0.26 -3.80 4.57
C ALA A 137 0.58 -2.94 5.52
N ASN A 138 1.77 -3.40 5.86
CA ASN A 138 2.78 -2.58 6.52
C ASN A 138 3.47 -1.71 5.47
N ILE A 139 3.45 -0.40 5.68
CA ILE A 139 3.89 0.59 4.71
C ILE A 139 5.06 1.37 5.29
N MET A 140 6.17 1.42 4.53
CA MET A 140 7.27 2.34 4.80
C MET A 140 7.05 3.66 4.07
N TRP A 141 7.11 4.78 4.79
CA TRP A 141 6.69 6.07 4.22
C TRP A 141 7.80 6.82 3.48
N PHE A 142 7.37 7.65 2.53
CA PHE A 142 8.18 8.75 2.03
C PHE A 142 7.81 10.06 2.72
N ALA A 143 8.80 10.93 2.89
CA ALA A 143 8.64 12.29 3.41
C ALA A 143 8.88 13.32 2.31
N SER A 144 8.07 14.37 2.27
CA SER A 144 8.29 15.46 1.32
C SER A 144 9.28 16.51 1.82
N PRO A 145 9.96 17.23 0.92
CA PRO A 145 10.73 18.42 1.27
C PRO A 145 9.92 19.44 2.08
N ASP A 146 8.61 19.52 1.84
CA ASP A 146 7.72 20.47 2.47
C ASP A 146 7.54 20.23 3.97
N GLU A 147 7.65 18.97 4.42
CA GLU A 147 7.61 18.60 5.84
C GLU A 147 8.71 19.29 6.66
N PHE A 148 9.82 19.65 6.01
CA PHE A 148 10.98 20.25 6.66
C PHE A 148 11.02 21.77 6.52
N ILE A 149 10.04 22.42 5.88
CA ILE A 149 10.04 23.88 5.62
C ILE A 149 10.19 24.70 6.91
N SER A 150 9.53 24.28 7.98
CA SER A 150 9.55 24.97 9.29
C SER A 150 10.86 24.78 10.05
N THR A 151 11.65 23.76 9.70
CA THR A 151 12.89 23.42 10.40
C THR A 151 14.10 23.72 9.51
N ARG A 152 14.60 24.95 9.59
CA ARG A 152 15.68 25.48 8.71
C ARG A 152 16.91 24.57 8.60
N ASN A 153 17.27 23.87 9.68
CA ASN A 153 18.43 22.97 9.71
C ASN A 153 18.19 21.62 9.01
N LYS A 154 16.93 21.24 8.80
CA LYS A 154 16.53 19.99 8.15
C LYS A 154 16.15 20.20 6.68
N ARG A 155 15.84 21.43 6.28
CA ARG A 155 15.46 21.77 4.91
C ARG A 155 16.65 21.72 3.96
N ARG A 156 16.48 21.04 2.83
CA ARG A 156 17.46 20.99 1.74
C ARG A 156 17.19 22.12 0.74
N ALA A 157 18.26 22.77 0.28
CA ALA A 157 18.18 23.81 -0.76
C ALA A 157 18.25 23.23 -2.18
N ASP A 158 18.65 21.97 -2.32
CA ASP A 158 18.85 21.24 -3.57
C ASP A 158 17.71 20.25 -3.87
N ALA A 159 16.53 20.46 -3.29
CA ALA A 159 15.37 19.62 -3.54
C ALA A 159 14.91 19.77 -5.00
N LEU A 160 14.64 18.64 -5.65
CA LEU A 160 14.16 18.57 -7.03
C LEU A 160 12.62 18.59 -7.10
N PRO A 161 12.04 18.92 -8.26
CA PRO A 161 10.62 18.68 -8.51
C PRO A 161 10.24 17.22 -8.25
N ASN A 162 9.10 17.01 -7.59
CA ASN A 162 8.59 15.70 -7.17
C ASN A 162 9.58 14.86 -6.34
N GLU A 163 10.57 15.48 -5.69
CA GLU A 163 11.49 14.75 -4.82
C GLU A 163 10.79 14.32 -3.55
N GLN A 164 10.94 13.05 -3.20
CA GLN A 164 10.47 12.46 -1.95
C GLN A 164 11.62 11.67 -1.31
N TYR A 165 11.70 11.68 0.02
CA TYR A 165 12.77 11.02 0.77
C TYR A 165 12.29 9.74 1.44
N LEU A 166 13.05 8.66 1.29
CA LEU A 166 12.76 7.41 1.98
C LEU A 166 12.91 7.58 3.49
N THR A 167 11.92 7.18 4.28
CA THR A 167 12.01 7.24 5.75
C THR A 167 12.27 5.86 6.35
N THR A 168 12.44 5.82 7.67
CA THR A 168 12.38 4.58 8.46
C THR A 168 11.10 4.52 9.30
N ASP A 169 10.05 5.22 8.87
CA ASP A 169 8.75 5.20 9.53
C ASP A 169 7.86 4.16 8.85
N PHE A 170 7.16 3.37 9.67
CA PHE A 170 6.36 2.23 9.23
C PHE A 170 5.01 2.24 9.94
N ASN A 171 3.93 2.07 9.18
CA ASN A 171 2.60 1.89 9.75
C ASN A 171 1.82 0.83 9.00
N VAL A 172 1.00 0.08 9.74
CA VAL A 172 0.02 -0.83 9.17
C VAL A 172 -1.20 -0.03 8.74
N ASN A 173 -1.59 -0.20 7.48
CA ASN A 173 -2.74 0.47 6.88
C ASN A 173 -3.68 -0.57 6.25
N PRO A 174 -5.00 -0.37 6.31
CA PRO A 174 -5.94 -1.25 5.63
C PRO A 174 -5.77 -1.14 4.11
N LEU A 175 -5.93 -2.22 3.37
CA LEU A 175 -5.79 -2.20 1.90
C LEU A 175 -6.78 -1.24 1.22
N THR A 176 -7.91 -0.95 1.86
CA THR A 176 -8.91 0.02 1.40
C THR A 176 -8.41 1.47 1.39
N SER A 177 -7.28 1.77 2.06
CA SER A 177 -6.65 3.10 2.04
C SER A 177 -5.78 3.34 0.80
N ILE A 178 -5.42 2.29 0.05
CA ILE A 178 -4.64 2.39 -1.19
C ILE A 178 -5.51 3.10 -2.25
N ASN A 179 -4.91 3.99 -3.04
CA ASN A 179 -5.56 4.76 -4.11
C ASN A 179 -4.98 4.44 -5.50
N GLY A 180 -3.83 3.79 -5.55
CA GLY A 180 -3.16 3.45 -6.80
C GLY A 180 -1.67 3.19 -6.60
N LYS A 181 -0.94 3.15 -7.72
CA LYS A 181 0.51 2.98 -7.74
C LYS A 181 1.24 4.29 -7.95
N ALA A 182 2.43 4.37 -7.36
CA ALA A 182 3.40 5.42 -7.64
C ALA A 182 4.62 4.82 -8.37
N GLN A 183 5.28 5.66 -9.16
CA GLN A 183 6.50 5.32 -9.88
C GLN A 183 7.68 6.06 -9.25
N VAL A 184 8.68 5.33 -8.78
CA VAL A 184 9.96 5.94 -8.36
C VAL A 184 10.90 6.02 -9.55
N MET A 185 11.49 7.19 -9.79
CA MET A 185 12.46 7.42 -10.84
C MET A 185 13.79 7.92 -10.28
N SER A 186 14.89 7.57 -10.96
CA SER A 186 16.15 8.27 -10.76
C SER A 186 16.06 9.70 -11.28
N LYS A 187 16.95 10.57 -10.84
CA LYS A 187 17.04 11.95 -11.32
C LYS A 187 17.10 11.99 -12.85
N ASP A 188 18.02 11.24 -13.44
CA ASP A 188 18.26 11.28 -14.88
C ASP A 188 17.06 10.75 -15.68
N ALA A 189 16.41 9.68 -15.19
CA ALA A 189 15.21 9.14 -15.82
C ALA A 189 14.04 10.14 -15.74
N PHE A 190 13.89 10.84 -14.61
CA PHE A 190 12.85 11.85 -14.44
C PHE A 190 13.06 13.03 -15.37
N PHE A 191 14.26 13.62 -15.40
CA PHE A 191 14.55 14.77 -16.27
C PHE A 191 14.59 14.40 -17.77
N SER A 192 14.87 13.13 -18.11
CA SER A 192 14.72 12.64 -19.48
C SER A 192 13.25 12.58 -19.91
N ARG A 193 12.33 12.26 -19.00
CA ARG A 193 10.89 12.20 -19.29
C ARG A 193 10.22 13.56 -19.19
N TYR A 194 10.63 14.37 -18.21
CA TYR A 194 10.10 15.69 -17.91
C TYR A 194 11.26 16.70 -17.91
N PRO A 195 11.59 17.27 -19.09
CA PRO A 195 12.64 18.29 -19.20
C PRO A 195 12.40 19.44 -18.21
N ASP A 196 13.49 19.89 -17.56
CA ASP A 196 13.46 20.90 -16.48
C ASP A 196 12.59 20.53 -15.26
N GLY A 197 12.09 19.30 -15.19
CA GLY A 197 11.14 18.85 -14.17
C GLY A 197 9.78 19.56 -14.30
N ALA A 198 9.47 20.08 -15.48
CA ALA A 198 8.23 20.81 -15.71
C ALA A 198 7.05 19.84 -15.86
N PRO A 199 5.90 20.11 -15.21
CA PRO A 199 4.70 19.31 -15.40
C PRO A 199 4.20 19.44 -16.85
N PRO A 200 3.77 18.33 -17.47
CA PRO A 200 3.22 18.35 -18.81
C PRO A 200 1.87 19.07 -18.87
N LYS A 201 1.47 19.51 -20.07
CA LYS A 201 0.25 20.32 -20.26
C LYS A 201 -1.01 19.49 -20.41
N SER A 202 -0.90 18.25 -20.90
CA SER A 202 -2.08 17.40 -21.11
C SER A 202 -2.53 16.80 -19.78
N LYS A 203 -3.84 16.63 -19.62
CA LYS A 203 -4.42 16.09 -18.37
C LYS A 203 -3.89 14.69 -18.06
N GLN A 204 -3.76 13.84 -19.07
CA GLN A 204 -3.32 12.45 -18.89
C GLN A 204 -1.85 12.36 -18.48
N GLU A 205 -0.96 13.08 -19.18
CA GLU A 205 0.46 13.09 -18.81
C GLU A 205 0.67 13.76 -17.44
N LEU A 206 -0.17 14.73 -17.07
CA LEU A 206 -0.10 15.36 -15.76
C LEU A 206 -0.48 14.39 -14.64
N ALA A 207 -1.48 13.52 -14.87
CA ALA A 207 -1.81 12.45 -13.93
C ALA A 207 -0.63 11.47 -13.76
N GLU A 208 0.01 11.06 -14.86
CA GLU A 208 1.22 10.24 -14.80
C GLU A 208 2.38 10.94 -14.08
N TYR A 209 2.57 12.24 -14.33
CA TYR A 209 3.58 13.06 -13.66
C TYR A 209 3.36 13.09 -12.15
N ASN A 210 2.12 13.25 -11.69
CA ASN A 210 1.77 13.27 -10.27
C ASN A 210 1.95 11.91 -9.58
N LYS A 211 1.97 10.80 -10.33
CA LYS A 211 2.33 9.47 -9.81
C LYS A 211 3.83 9.24 -9.75
N CYS A 212 4.62 10.06 -10.43
CA CYS A 212 6.08 9.92 -10.50
C CYS A 212 6.76 10.70 -9.38
N ILE A 213 7.60 10.02 -8.61
CA ILE A 213 8.46 10.63 -7.58
C ILE A 213 9.93 10.42 -7.90
N VAL A 214 10.75 11.39 -7.53
CA VAL A 214 12.20 11.26 -7.54
C VAL A 214 12.65 10.91 -6.13
N CYS A 215 13.34 9.80 -5.96
CA CYS A 215 13.94 9.48 -4.66
C CYS A 215 15.44 9.27 -4.84
N ARG A 216 16.23 10.17 -4.26
CA ARG A 216 17.70 10.07 -4.28
C ARG A 216 18.28 9.67 -2.93
N ARG A 217 17.53 9.86 -1.84
CA ARG A 217 18.06 9.76 -0.47
C ARG A 217 17.01 9.23 0.49
N GLY A 218 17.50 8.62 1.56
CA GLY A 218 16.74 8.46 2.79
C GLY A 218 16.93 9.64 3.74
N VAL A 219 15.98 9.79 4.66
CA VAL A 219 16.01 10.80 5.74
C VAL A 219 15.59 10.17 7.06
N ASN A 220 16.34 10.47 8.12
CA ASN A 220 15.86 10.32 9.48
C ASN A 220 15.13 11.60 9.88
N GLN A 221 13.79 11.59 9.90
CA GLN A 221 12.97 12.78 10.16
C GLN A 221 13.25 13.42 11.53
N VAL A 222 13.54 12.61 12.56
CA VAL A 222 13.83 13.08 13.92
C VAL A 222 15.14 13.87 13.96
N GLN A 223 16.21 13.31 13.40
CA GLN A 223 17.54 13.94 13.40
C GLN A 223 17.73 14.95 12.26
N GLY A 224 16.93 14.86 11.20
CA GLY A 224 17.14 15.62 9.96
C GLY A 224 18.40 15.21 9.20
N ARG A 225 18.88 13.98 9.40
CA ARG A 225 20.07 13.45 8.74
C ARG A 225 19.65 12.72 7.48
N TYR A 226 20.29 13.06 6.37
CA TYR A 226 20.09 12.43 5.08
C TYR A 226 21.17 11.39 4.80
N THR A 227 20.84 10.35 4.04
CA THR A 227 21.83 9.46 3.46
C THR A 227 22.59 10.15 2.34
N GLU A 228 23.65 9.50 1.86
CA GLU A 228 24.23 9.82 0.55
C GLU A 228 23.21 9.57 -0.56
N GLU A 229 23.47 10.14 -1.74
CA GLU A 229 22.66 9.87 -2.93
C GLU A 229 22.84 8.43 -3.38
N MET A 230 21.73 7.74 -3.63
CA MET A 230 21.74 6.46 -4.30
C MET A 230 22.07 6.71 -5.78
N ALA A 231 23.15 6.08 -6.25
CA ALA A 231 23.68 6.22 -7.62
C ALA A 231 22.81 5.50 -8.66
#